data_AF-A0A9D7YSE1-F1
#
_entry.id   AF-A0A9D7YSE1-F1
#
_cell.length_a   1.000
_cell.length_b   1.000
_cell.length_c   1.000
_cell.angle_alpha   90.00
_cell.angle_beta   90.00
_cell.angle_gamma   90.00
#
_symmetry.space_group_name_H-M   'P 1'
#
loop_
_entity.id
_entity.type
_entity.pdbx_description
1 polymer ?
#
loop_
_entity_poly.entity_id
_entity_poly.type
_entity_poly.pdbx_seq_one_letter_code
_entity_poly.pdbx_strand_id
1 'polypeptide(L)'
;MVPIMDKHHRGGKYPLLRVFTAVIMRELNVYTLIGDMFGGVKSAYATFVGYDEVTHHSGVESLDALDILRKLDEQFVRLESVAADAARPYHLVVLSDHGQSGGPTFKQRYGLDLQELVQQHARQFLVQGFMETNESWGNVNVVVNDVMQNDKKSGKWIKRAAGNNVQDGEVQVGEEELADDLKPEAGIIVLASGNLGLVYGTKRDTRVTLEEIDGLFPGLLENLVQHEGIGWVMVQSSAHEGVVIGKNGRYYLNDDRIEGENPLTGFGPNAARHLKRYNQFPDAPDLYINSFYNVETNEVAAFEELIGCHGGMGGYQTRPFILHPKVLPITEPELVGAASVYRQFKHWLAELQGSPLPAPAGD
;
A
#
# COMPACT_ATOMS: atom_id res chain seq x y z
N MET A 1 24.10 -6.61 -1.03
CA MET A 1 23.62 -7.96 -1.40
C MET A 1 22.68 -7.78 -2.58
N VAL A 2 22.72 -8.64 -3.60
CA VAL A 2 21.78 -8.53 -4.73
C VAL A 2 20.43 -9.10 -4.28
N PRO A 3 19.29 -8.41 -4.49
CA PRO A 3 17.97 -8.98 -4.22
C PRO A 3 17.77 -10.22 -5.08
N ILE A 4 17.43 -11.35 -4.46
CA ILE A 4 17.20 -12.61 -5.19
C ILE A 4 15.80 -13.06 -4.84
N MET A 5 14.88 -12.94 -5.79
CA MET A 5 13.63 -13.67 -5.62
C MET A 5 13.86 -15.14 -5.99
N ASP A 6 13.37 -16.05 -5.15
CA ASP A 6 13.45 -17.48 -5.43
C ASP A 6 12.76 -17.80 -6.76
N LYS A 7 13.34 -18.74 -7.52
CA LYS A 7 12.77 -19.25 -8.78
C LYS A 7 11.36 -19.80 -8.59
N HIS A 8 11.01 -20.23 -7.38
CA HIS A 8 9.66 -20.65 -7.03
C HIS A 8 8.62 -19.52 -7.14
N HIS A 9 9.00 -18.28 -6.81
CA HIS A 9 8.11 -17.10 -6.88
C HIS A 9 8.03 -16.48 -8.28
N ARG A 10 9.01 -16.72 -9.17
CA ARG A 10 8.91 -16.39 -10.61
C ARG A 10 8.29 -17.50 -11.46
N GLY A 11 8.04 -18.67 -10.88
CA GLY A 11 7.44 -19.85 -11.51
C GLY A 11 5.94 -19.98 -11.22
N GLY A 12 5.31 -21.05 -11.71
CA GLY A 12 3.91 -21.37 -11.35
C GLY A 12 2.87 -20.43 -11.95
N LYS A 13 2.03 -19.81 -11.10
CA LYS A 13 0.91 -18.93 -11.53
C LYS A 13 1.37 -17.53 -11.95
N TYR A 14 2.55 -17.07 -11.53
CA TYR A 14 3.02 -15.71 -11.79
C TYR A 14 3.05 -15.31 -13.28
N PRO A 15 3.55 -16.13 -14.22
CA PRO A 15 3.48 -15.77 -15.65
C PRO A 15 2.06 -15.55 -16.17
N LEU A 16 1.08 -16.31 -15.66
CA LEU A 16 -0.34 -16.13 -16.02
C LEU A 16 -0.89 -14.84 -15.40
N LEU A 17 -0.56 -14.59 -14.13
CA LEU A 17 -0.95 -13.39 -13.41
C LEU A 17 -0.37 -12.13 -14.08
N ARG A 18 0.91 -12.13 -14.43
CA ARG A 18 1.57 -11.07 -15.20
C ARG A 18 0.89 -10.82 -16.54
N VAL A 19 0.56 -11.87 -17.31
CA VAL A 19 -0.17 -11.68 -18.59
C VAL A 19 -1.54 -11.06 -18.33
N PHE A 20 -2.23 -11.53 -17.29
CA PHE A 20 -3.55 -11.04 -16.94
C PHE A 20 -3.53 -9.56 -16.51
N THR A 21 -2.70 -9.19 -15.54
CA THR A 21 -2.60 -7.83 -14.98
C THR A 21 -1.97 -6.85 -15.97
N ALA A 22 -0.87 -7.23 -16.62
CA ALA A 22 -0.10 -6.29 -17.45
C ALA A 22 -0.59 -6.18 -18.90
N VAL A 23 -1.36 -7.17 -19.39
CA VAL A 23 -1.87 -7.16 -20.76
C VAL A 23 -3.40 -7.12 -20.77
N ILE A 24 -4.07 -8.16 -20.26
CA ILE A 24 -5.52 -8.30 -20.41
C ILE A 24 -6.26 -7.17 -19.70
N MET A 25 -5.94 -6.91 -18.43
CA MET A 25 -6.57 -5.84 -17.65
C MET A 25 -6.29 -4.45 -18.21
N ARG A 26 -5.04 -4.20 -18.62
CA ARG A 26 -4.68 -2.93 -19.27
C ARG A 26 -5.55 -2.68 -20.51
N GLU A 27 -5.67 -3.66 -21.40
CA GLU A 27 -6.49 -3.51 -22.60
C GLU A 27 -7.98 -3.31 -22.24
N LEU A 28 -8.52 -4.10 -21.30
CA LEU A 28 -9.91 -3.95 -20.85
C LEU A 28 -10.18 -2.55 -20.30
N ASN A 29 -9.30 -2.03 -19.43
CA ASN A 29 -9.45 -0.67 -18.88
C ASN A 29 -9.42 0.38 -19.98
N VAL A 30 -8.51 0.27 -20.94
CA VAL A 30 -8.43 1.20 -22.08
C VAL A 30 -9.70 1.13 -22.93
N TYR A 31 -10.21 -0.05 -23.25
CA TYR A 31 -11.45 -0.18 -24.03
C TYR A 31 -12.66 0.39 -23.29
N THR A 32 -12.77 0.15 -21.98
CA THR A 32 -13.83 0.73 -21.15
C THR A 32 -13.75 2.26 -21.13
N LEU A 33 -12.56 2.83 -20.89
CA LEU A 33 -12.34 4.28 -20.92
C LEU A 33 -12.70 4.89 -22.27
N ILE A 34 -12.30 4.27 -23.38
CA ILE A 34 -12.67 4.73 -24.73
C ILE A 34 -14.19 4.69 -24.91
N GLY A 35 -14.85 3.63 -24.45
CA GLY A 35 -16.31 3.50 -24.46
C GLY A 35 -17.00 4.61 -23.67
N ASP A 36 -16.52 4.90 -22.46
CA ASP A 36 -17.02 5.96 -21.60
C ASP A 36 -16.82 7.34 -22.23
N MET A 37 -15.67 7.57 -22.87
CA MET A 37 -15.37 8.81 -23.58
C MET A 37 -16.36 9.08 -24.71
N PHE A 38 -16.57 8.11 -25.60
CA PHE A 38 -17.56 8.21 -26.68
C PHE A 38 -19.00 8.23 -26.16
N GLY A 39 -19.28 7.56 -25.04
CA GLY A 39 -20.56 7.61 -24.34
C GLY A 39 -20.86 8.95 -23.66
N GLY A 40 -19.87 9.85 -23.56
CA GLY A 40 -20.02 11.17 -22.94
C GLY A 40 -20.10 11.13 -21.41
N VAL A 41 -19.54 10.11 -20.76
CA VAL A 41 -19.49 9.99 -19.30
C VAL A 41 -18.79 11.20 -18.69
N LYS A 42 -19.31 11.72 -17.57
CA LYS A 42 -18.82 13.00 -16.99
C LYS A 42 -17.38 12.93 -16.49
N SER A 43 -17.02 11.82 -15.88
CA SER A 43 -15.71 11.51 -15.32
C SER A 43 -15.57 10.00 -15.26
N ALA A 44 -14.44 9.47 -15.71
CA ALA A 44 -14.09 8.07 -15.60
C ALA A 44 -12.76 7.95 -14.85
N TYR A 45 -12.59 6.85 -14.14
CA TYR A 45 -11.39 6.50 -13.38
C TYR A 45 -11.06 5.05 -13.71
N ALA A 46 -9.77 4.72 -13.79
CA ALA A 46 -9.32 3.34 -13.97
C ALA A 46 -7.94 3.16 -13.33
N THR A 47 -7.70 1.99 -12.75
CA THR A 47 -6.43 1.64 -12.11
C THR A 47 -5.60 0.73 -13.01
N PHE A 48 -4.33 1.06 -13.23
CA PHE A 48 -3.39 0.24 -14.00
C PHE A 48 -2.38 -0.45 -13.08
N VAL A 49 -2.63 -1.72 -12.75
CA VAL A 49 -1.90 -2.49 -11.72
C VAL A 49 -0.65 -3.20 -12.25
N GLY A 50 -0.38 -3.12 -13.56
CA GLY A 50 0.65 -3.92 -14.20
C GLY A 50 2.08 -3.58 -13.78
N TYR A 51 2.37 -2.31 -13.46
CA TYR A 51 3.71 -1.92 -13.00
C TYR A 51 3.99 -2.53 -11.64
N ASP A 52 3.06 -2.30 -10.70
CA ASP A 52 3.08 -2.77 -9.32
C ASP A 52 3.36 -4.28 -9.21
N GLU A 53 2.53 -5.08 -9.89
CA GLU A 53 2.66 -6.53 -9.92
C GLU A 53 4.02 -6.99 -10.44
N VAL A 54 4.50 -6.36 -11.51
CA VAL A 54 5.78 -6.71 -12.11
C VAL A 54 6.94 -6.26 -11.24
N THR A 55 6.85 -5.13 -10.53
CA THR A 55 7.97 -4.63 -9.71
C THR A 55 8.17 -5.41 -8.43
N HIS A 56 7.10 -5.92 -7.80
CA HIS A 56 7.22 -6.86 -6.69
C HIS A 56 8.14 -8.05 -7.02
N HIS A 57 8.07 -8.48 -8.29
CA HIS A 57 8.74 -9.69 -8.76
C HIS A 57 10.05 -9.42 -9.53
N SER A 58 10.02 -8.52 -10.49
CA SER A 58 11.18 -8.26 -11.35
C SER A 58 12.12 -7.21 -10.75
N GLY A 59 11.65 -6.39 -9.81
CA GLY A 59 12.35 -5.27 -9.21
C GLY A 59 12.01 -3.93 -9.89
N VAL A 60 12.10 -2.85 -9.12
CA VAL A 60 11.60 -1.50 -9.46
C VAL A 60 12.19 -0.87 -10.72
N GLU A 61 13.46 -1.15 -11.02
CA GLU A 61 14.19 -0.63 -12.18
C GLU A 61 14.47 -1.70 -13.25
N SER A 62 13.81 -2.84 -13.16
CA SER A 62 14.02 -3.94 -14.11
C SER A 62 13.54 -3.57 -15.53
N LEU A 63 14.17 -4.20 -16.53
CA LEU A 63 13.74 -4.04 -17.93
C LEU A 63 12.26 -4.42 -18.13
N ASP A 64 11.78 -5.41 -17.38
CA ASP A 64 10.37 -5.83 -17.35
C ASP A 64 9.46 -4.71 -16.83
N ALA A 65 9.81 -4.09 -15.70
CA ALA A 65 9.03 -3.00 -15.13
C ALA A 65 8.99 -1.77 -16.06
N LEU A 66 10.14 -1.43 -16.66
CA LEU A 66 10.24 -0.33 -17.62
C LEU A 66 9.47 -0.61 -18.92
N ASP A 67 9.41 -1.87 -19.37
CA ASP A 67 8.58 -2.26 -20.52
C ASP A 67 7.08 -2.07 -20.23
N ILE A 68 6.62 -2.35 -19.01
CA ILE A 68 5.24 -2.06 -18.61
C ILE A 68 4.95 -0.55 -18.68
N LEU A 69 5.83 0.29 -18.15
CA LEU A 69 5.66 1.74 -18.20
C LEU A 69 5.62 2.27 -19.64
N ARG A 70 6.49 1.78 -20.53
CA ARG A 70 6.46 2.16 -21.95
C ARG A 70 5.13 1.80 -22.62
N LYS A 71 4.60 0.61 -22.34
CA LYS A 71 3.30 0.18 -22.89
C LYS A 71 2.13 0.96 -22.30
N LEU A 72 2.21 1.41 -21.05
CA LEU A 72 1.21 2.30 -20.46
C LEU A 72 1.24 3.68 -21.11
N ASP A 73 2.42 4.22 -21.38
CA ASP A 73 2.60 5.49 -22.11
C ASP A 73 1.93 5.43 -23.50
N GLU A 74 2.10 4.34 -24.25
CA GLU A 74 1.41 4.10 -25.52
C GLU A 74 -0.13 4.13 -25.38
N GLN A 75 -0.68 3.63 -24.26
CA GLN A 75 -2.12 3.69 -24.01
C GLN A 75 -2.60 5.10 -23.66
N PHE A 76 -1.78 5.91 -22.99
CA PHE A 76 -2.11 7.32 -22.73
C PHE A 76 -2.18 8.11 -24.04
N VAL A 77 -1.23 7.90 -24.96
CA VAL A 77 -1.28 8.50 -26.31
C VAL A 77 -2.56 8.10 -27.06
N ARG A 78 -2.99 6.84 -26.92
CA ARG A 78 -4.24 6.35 -27.51
C ARG A 78 -5.47 7.06 -26.92
N LEU A 79 -5.53 7.22 -25.59
CA LEU A 79 -6.62 7.92 -24.92
C LEU A 79 -6.64 9.41 -25.26
N GLU A 80 -5.49 10.08 -25.35
CA GLU A 80 -5.39 11.47 -25.81
C GLU A 80 -5.91 11.63 -27.25
N SER A 81 -5.58 10.70 -28.13
CA SER A 81 -6.08 10.69 -29.51
C SER A 81 -7.60 10.55 -29.55
N VAL A 82 -8.18 9.65 -28.75
CA VAL A 82 -9.64 9.48 -28.63
C VAL A 82 -10.32 10.71 -28.03
N ALA A 83 -9.66 11.43 -27.12
CA ALA A 83 -10.21 12.65 -26.52
C ALA A 83 -10.49 13.74 -27.56
N ALA A 84 -9.74 13.78 -28.67
CA ALA A 84 -9.95 14.73 -29.75
C ALA A 84 -11.24 14.47 -30.55
N ASP A 85 -11.67 13.21 -30.64
CA ASP A 85 -12.84 12.77 -31.42
C ASP A 85 -14.08 12.52 -30.54
N ALA A 86 -13.95 12.61 -29.22
CA ALA A 86 -15.03 12.37 -28.29
C ALA A 86 -16.13 13.46 -28.35
N ALA A 87 -17.36 13.08 -27.98
CA ALA A 87 -18.51 13.98 -28.00
C ALA A 87 -18.41 15.17 -27.03
N ARG A 88 -17.44 15.14 -26.11
CA ARG A 88 -17.15 16.23 -25.17
C ARG A 88 -15.65 16.29 -24.87
N PRO A 89 -15.11 17.45 -24.44
CA PRO A 89 -13.73 17.57 -24.03
C PRO A 89 -13.41 16.68 -22.82
N TYR A 90 -12.29 15.98 -22.87
CA TYR A 90 -11.72 15.25 -21.75
C TYR A 90 -10.33 15.76 -21.40
N HIS A 91 -10.02 15.77 -20.12
CA HIS A 91 -8.70 16.04 -19.58
C HIS A 91 -8.18 14.77 -18.93
N LEU A 92 -6.97 14.35 -19.28
CA LEU A 92 -6.32 13.20 -18.67
C LEU A 92 -5.51 13.65 -17.46
N VAL A 93 -5.76 13.03 -16.32
CA VAL A 93 -4.95 13.17 -15.10
C VAL A 93 -4.42 11.79 -14.76
N VAL A 94 -3.11 11.66 -14.62
CA VAL A 94 -2.45 10.42 -14.24
C VAL A 94 -1.89 10.60 -12.83
N LEU A 95 -2.19 9.66 -11.94
CA LEU A 95 -1.63 9.66 -10.60
C LEU A 95 -0.98 8.31 -10.31
N SER A 96 0.03 8.35 -9.47
CA SER A 96 0.53 7.20 -8.74
C SER A 96 0.13 7.41 -7.29
N ASP A 97 -0.56 6.42 -6.71
CA ASP A 97 -1.01 6.40 -5.33
C ASP A 97 0.17 6.16 -4.37
N HIS A 98 1.14 5.36 -4.80
CA HIS A 98 2.45 5.20 -4.18
C HIS A 98 3.54 4.94 -5.23
N GLY A 99 4.81 5.11 -4.82
CA GLY A 99 5.92 4.56 -5.59
C GLY A 99 6.20 3.10 -5.21
N GLN A 100 7.37 2.58 -5.57
CA GLN A 100 7.91 1.36 -4.98
C GLN A 100 9.37 1.52 -4.58
N SER A 101 9.78 0.83 -3.52
CA SER A 101 11.17 0.71 -3.09
C SER A 101 11.69 -0.69 -3.37
N GLY A 102 13.00 -0.85 -3.47
CA GLY A 102 13.63 -2.14 -3.69
C GLY A 102 14.67 -2.48 -2.61
N GLY A 103 15.17 -3.70 -2.68
CA GLY A 103 16.26 -4.19 -1.87
C GLY A 103 16.12 -5.68 -1.54
N PRO A 104 17.17 -6.34 -1.04
CA PRO A 104 17.02 -7.64 -0.41
C PRO A 104 15.96 -7.60 0.71
N THR A 105 15.12 -8.63 0.77
CA THR A 105 14.09 -8.79 1.79
C THR A 105 14.71 -8.98 3.18
N PHE A 106 13.91 -8.82 4.23
CA PHE A 106 14.34 -9.00 5.60
C PHE A 106 14.89 -10.43 5.81
N LYS A 107 14.19 -11.44 5.29
CA LYS A 107 14.63 -12.84 5.35
C LYS A 107 15.91 -13.08 4.57
N GLN A 108 16.07 -12.48 3.39
CA GLN A 108 17.31 -12.58 2.61
C GLN A 108 18.50 -11.98 3.35
N ARG A 109 18.28 -10.87 4.07
CA ARG A 109 19.34 -10.17 4.81
C ARG A 109 19.73 -10.91 6.09
N TYR A 110 18.75 -11.41 6.84
CA TYR A 110 18.97 -11.85 8.23
C TYR A 110 18.74 -13.34 8.46
N GLY A 111 18.17 -14.06 7.49
CA GLY A 111 17.90 -15.50 7.59
C GLY A 111 16.69 -15.86 8.46
N LEU A 112 15.89 -14.87 8.86
CA LEU A 112 14.61 -15.05 9.57
C LEU A 112 13.58 -14.03 9.07
N ASP A 113 12.29 -14.34 9.20
CA ASP A 113 11.20 -13.40 8.93
C ASP A 113 10.77 -12.58 10.17
N LEU A 114 9.82 -11.65 9.97
CA LEU A 114 9.35 -10.79 11.07
C LEU A 114 8.60 -11.58 12.15
N GLN A 115 7.83 -12.60 11.77
CA GLN A 115 7.14 -13.44 12.76
C GLN A 115 8.15 -14.17 13.64
N GLU A 116 9.18 -14.76 13.05
CA GLU A 116 10.26 -15.40 13.79
C GLU A 116 10.97 -14.42 14.74
N LEU A 117 11.23 -13.18 14.29
CA LEU A 117 11.84 -12.16 15.13
C LEU A 117 10.94 -11.79 16.33
N VAL A 118 9.64 -11.55 16.08
CA VAL A 118 8.68 -11.27 17.15
C VAL A 118 8.57 -12.46 18.11
N GLN A 119 8.53 -13.70 17.59
CA GLN A 119 8.44 -14.92 18.39
C GLN A 119 9.63 -15.11 19.33
N GLN A 120 10.83 -14.69 18.93
CA GLN A 120 12.04 -14.77 19.77
C GLN A 120 11.91 -13.93 21.06
N HIS A 121 11.14 -12.84 21.01
CA HIS A 121 10.95 -11.90 22.12
C HIS A 121 9.58 -12.04 22.82
N ALA A 122 8.56 -12.56 22.13
CA ALA A 122 7.20 -12.74 22.65
C ALA A 122 6.88 -14.21 23.03
N ARG A 123 7.76 -14.87 23.77
CA ARG A 123 7.73 -16.34 23.98
C ARG A 123 6.54 -16.89 24.75
N GLN A 124 5.73 -16.05 25.38
CA GLN A 124 4.57 -16.49 26.17
C GLN A 124 3.38 -16.91 25.29
N PHE A 125 3.36 -16.46 24.04
CA PHE A 125 2.31 -16.79 23.09
C PHE A 125 2.90 -17.37 21.81
N LEU A 126 2.09 -18.19 21.14
CA LEU A 126 2.34 -18.52 19.75
C LEU A 126 2.11 -17.27 18.90
N VAL A 127 3.13 -16.92 18.11
CA VAL A 127 3.08 -15.88 17.09
C VAL A 127 2.79 -16.56 15.75
N GLN A 128 1.74 -16.10 15.09
CA GLN A 128 1.40 -16.53 13.73
C GLN A 128 1.65 -15.39 12.74
N GLY A 129 2.37 -15.69 11.66
CA GLY A 129 2.75 -14.70 10.65
C GLY A 129 2.03 -14.92 9.34
N PHE A 130 1.59 -13.81 8.72
CA PHE A 130 1.08 -13.76 7.36
C PHE A 130 2.02 -12.88 6.54
N MET A 131 3.09 -13.50 6.01
CA MET A 131 4.21 -12.82 5.34
C MET A 131 4.06 -12.80 3.80
N GLU A 132 3.02 -13.45 3.29
CA GLU A 132 2.61 -13.39 1.89
C GLU A 132 1.32 -12.58 1.84
N THR A 133 1.38 -11.33 1.38
CA THR A 133 0.16 -10.57 1.08
C THR A 133 -0.31 -10.91 -0.32
N ASN A 134 -1.61 -11.20 -0.44
CA ASN A 134 -2.27 -11.44 -1.72
C ASN A 134 -2.64 -10.12 -2.42
N GLU A 135 -1.82 -9.06 -2.30
CA GLU A 135 -2.07 -7.73 -2.89
C GLU A 135 -2.38 -7.83 -4.39
N SER A 136 -1.74 -8.76 -5.09
CA SER A 136 -2.01 -9.05 -6.49
C SER A 136 -3.48 -9.42 -6.78
N TRP A 137 -4.13 -10.19 -5.90
CA TRP A 137 -5.54 -10.53 -6.03
C TRP A 137 -6.46 -9.40 -5.56
N GLY A 138 -6.05 -8.63 -4.55
CA GLY A 138 -6.74 -7.40 -4.15
C GLY A 138 -6.85 -6.38 -5.30
N ASN A 139 -5.74 -6.16 -6.00
CA ASN A 139 -5.65 -5.31 -7.19
C ASN A 139 -6.50 -5.84 -8.35
N VAL A 140 -6.58 -7.16 -8.53
CA VAL A 140 -7.48 -7.80 -9.50
C VAL A 140 -8.96 -7.55 -9.14
N ASN A 141 -9.32 -7.68 -7.87
CA ASN A 141 -10.70 -7.45 -7.40
C ASN A 141 -11.15 -6.01 -7.63
N VAL A 142 -10.28 -5.02 -7.36
CA VAL A 142 -10.59 -3.60 -7.60
C VAL A 142 -10.92 -3.33 -9.06
N VAL A 143 -10.11 -3.84 -10.00
CA VAL A 143 -10.34 -3.64 -11.44
C VAL A 143 -11.59 -4.39 -11.93
N VAL A 144 -11.81 -5.62 -11.46
CA VAL A 144 -13.03 -6.37 -11.81
C VAL A 144 -14.28 -5.66 -11.31
N ASN A 145 -14.25 -5.14 -10.08
CA ASN A 145 -15.35 -4.37 -9.51
C ASN A 145 -15.59 -3.07 -10.29
N ASP A 146 -14.54 -2.34 -10.69
CA ASP A 146 -14.64 -1.10 -11.47
C ASP A 146 -15.27 -1.34 -12.86
N VAL A 147 -14.83 -2.39 -13.57
CA VAL A 147 -15.45 -2.80 -14.85
C VAL A 147 -16.91 -3.24 -14.66
N MET A 148 -17.22 -3.96 -13.58
CA MET A 148 -18.59 -4.40 -13.28
C MET A 148 -19.53 -3.24 -12.94
N GLN A 149 -19.02 -2.19 -12.28
CA GLN A 149 -19.81 -1.01 -11.93
C GLN A 149 -20.07 -0.10 -13.14
N ASN A 150 -19.11 0.01 -14.07
CA ASN A 150 -19.19 0.94 -15.19
C ASN A 150 -19.85 0.35 -16.46
N ASP A 151 -19.78 -0.97 -16.71
CA ASP A 151 -20.43 -1.61 -17.86
C ASP A 151 -21.39 -2.77 -17.49
N LYS A 152 -22.68 -2.42 -17.37
CA LYS A 152 -23.78 -3.35 -17.05
C LYS A 152 -23.95 -4.49 -18.08
N LYS A 153 -23.44 -4.35 -19.31
CA LYS A 153 -23.59 -5.38 -20.36
C LYS A 153 -22.46 -6.40 -20.35
N SER A 154 -21.23 -6.02 -20.01
CA SER A 154 -20.08 -6.93 -19.86
C SER A 154 -20.01 -7.62 -18.49
N GLY A 155 -20.58 -7.02 -17.43
CA GLY A 155 -20.66 -7.63 -16.09
C GLY A 155 -21.35 -9.00 -16.03
N LYS A 156 -22.25 -9.31 -16.97
CA LYS A 156 -22.97 -10.60 -17.01
C LYS A 156 -22.12 -11.79 -17.45
N TRP A 157 -21.05 -11.52 -18.21
CA TRP A 157 -20.14 -12.53 -18.77
C TRP A 157 -19.02 -12.80 -17.76
N ILE A 158 -18.52 -11.73 -17.12
CA ILE A 158 -17.51 -11.78 -16.04
C ILE A 158 -18.07 -12.50 -14.81
N LYS A 159 -19.31 -12.22 -14.40
CA LYS A 159 -19.99 -12.94 -13.29
C LYS A 159 -20.12 -14.44 -13.52
N ARG A 160 -20.10 -14.88 -14.78
CA ARG A 160 -20.15 -16.30 -15.16
C ARG A 160 -18.78 -16.98 -15.14
N ALA A 161 -17.71 -16.19 -15.28
CA ALA A 161 -16.32 -16.65 -15.22
C ALA A 161 -15.75 -16.59 -13.78
N ALA A 162 -16.21 -15.66 -12.94
CA ALA A 162 -15.79 -15.49 -11.55
C ALA A 162 -16.33 -16.55 -10.56
N GLY A 163 -17.21 -17.45 -11.01
CA GLY A 163 -17.78 -18.51 -10.16
C GLY A 163 -18.75 -17.98 -9.08
N ASN A 164 -18.97 -18.77 -8.03
CA ASN A 164 -19.93 -18.47 -6.95
C ASN A 164 -19.43 -17.42 -5.93
N ASN A 165 -18.25 -16.82 -6.13
CA ASN A 165 -17.61 -15.90 -5.16
C ASN A 165 -18.09 -14.44 -5.31
N VAL A 166 -19.34 -14.24 -5.71
CA VAL A 166 -19.95 -12.90 -5.86
C VAL A 166 -21.15 -12.80 -4.92
N GLN A 167 -20.94 -12.22 -3.73
CA GLN A 167 -22.02 -11.79 -2.83
C GLN A 167 -22.12 -10.25 -2.90
N ASP A 168 -23.34 -9.73 -2.96
CA ASP A 168 -23.65 -8.28 -3.05
C ASP A 168 -22.97 -7.46 -4.17
N GLY A 169 -22.47 -8.10 -5.22
CA GLY A 169 -21.95 -7.40 -6.41
C GLY A 169 -20.48 -7.01 -6.33
N GLU A 170 -19.80 -7.40 -5.27
CA GLU A 170 -18.34 -7.38 -5.15
C GLU A 170 -17.79 -8.80 -5.24
N VAL A 171 -16.60 -8.95 -5.83
CA VAL A 171 -15.86 -10.21 -5.80
C VAL A 171 -14.99 -10.23 -4.54
N GLN A 172 -15.36 -11.05 -3.55
CA GLN A 172 -14.55 -11.31 -2.37
C GLN A 172 -13.68 -12.54 -2.65
N VAL A 173 -12.46 -12.32 -3.13
CA VAL A 173 -11.44 -13.38 -3.22
C VAL A 173 -10.32 -13.03 -2.25
N GLY A 174 -10.15 -13.84 -1.19
CA GLY A 174 -9.01 -13.76 -0.25
C GLY A 174 -9.37 -13.59 1.23
N GLU A 175 -10.54 -13.04 1.58
CA GLU A 175 -10.93 -12.86 3.00
C GLU A 175 -11.29 -14.18 3.71
N GLU A 176 -11.93 -15.12 3.00
CA GLU A 176 -12.29 -16.43 3.56
C GLU A 176 -11.06 -17.32 3.83
N GLU A 177 -10.01 -17.23 3.00
CA GLU A 177 -8.79 -18.05 3.16
C GLU A 177 -7.98 -17.64 4.41
N LEU A 178 -7.88 -16.33 4.70
CA LEU A 178 -7.17 -15.83 5.89
C LEU A 178 -7.86 -16.24 7.20
N ALA A 179 -9.20 -16.26 7.22
CA ALA A 179 -9.98 -16.65 8.40
C ALA A 179 -9.83 -18.15 8.71
N ASP A 180 -9.76 -18.98 7.67
CA ASP A 180 -9.60 -20.43 7.81
C ASP A 180 -8.19 -20.84 8.30
N ASP A 181 -7.16 -20.03 7.98
CA ASP A 181 -5.77 -20.29 8.36
C ASP A 181 -5.42 -19.82 9.80
N LEU A 182 -6.27 -19.03 10.44
CA LEU A 182 -6.02 -18.53 11.80
C LEU A 182 -6.07 -19.67 12.83
N LYS A 183 -4.96 -19.83 13.58
CA LYS A 183 -4.88 -20.81 14.65
C LYS A 183 -5.52 -20.24 15.92
N PRO A 184 -6.54 -20.91 16.51
CA PRO A 184 -7.20 -20.42 17.73
C PRO A 184 -6.25 -20.19 18.92
N GLU A 185 -5.16 -20.96 18.97
CA GLU A 185 -4.12 -20.85 19.99
C GLU A 185 -3.14 -19.68 19.78
N ALA A 186 -3.09 -19.08 18.58
CA ALA A 186 -2.23 -17.92 18.33
C ALA A 186 -2.64 -16.77 19.27
N GLY A 187 -1.68 -16.30 20.08
CA GLY A 187 -1.88 -15.17 20.97
C GLY A 187 -1.45 -13.84 20.36
N ILE A 188 -0.66 -13.91 19.28
CA ILE A 188 -0.12 -12.78 18.55
C ILE A 188 -0.19 -13.10 17.06
N ILE A 189 -0.64 -12.14 16.26
CA ILE A 189 -0.65 -12.16 14.81
C ILE A 189 0.32 -11.10 14.30
N VAL A 190 1.12 -11.45 13.29
CA VAL A 190 2.01 -10.53 12.59
C VAL A 190 1.61 -10.51 11.11
N LEU A 191 1.25 -9.34 10.61
CA LEU A 191 0.97 -9.11 9.19
C LEU A 191 2.13 -8.33 8.59
N ALA A 192 2.66 -8.79 7.46
CA ALA A 192 3.58 -7.99 6.66
C ALA A 192 2.78 -7.18 5.61
N SER A 193 3.25 -5.98 5.29
CA SER A 193 2.80 -5.17 4.15
C SER A 193 4.05 -4.42 3.63
N GLY A 194 4.68 -5.00 2.62
CA GLY A 194 6.03 -4.68 2.18
C GLY A 194 7.01 -4.52 3.33
N ASN A 195 7.47 -3.29 3.61
CA ASN A 195 8.46 -3.02 4.67
C ASN A 195 7.86 -2.51 6.00
N LEU A 196 6.54 -2.62 6.15
CA LEU A 196 5.79 -2.39 7.38
C LEU A 196 5.26 -3.72 7.93
N GLY A 197 5.37 -3.90 9.23
CA GLY A 197 4.80 -5.01 9.98
C GLY A 197 3.75 -4.50 10.96
N LEU A 198 2.62 -5.18 11.01
CA LEU A 198 1.52 -4.92 11.94
C LEU A 198 1.44 -6.08 12.93
N VAL A 199 1.54 -5.80 14.23
CA VAL A 199 1.47 -6.81 15.29
C VAL A 199 0.21 -6.64 16.11
N TYR A 200 -0.60 -7.68 16.19
CA TYR A 200 -1.88 -7.71 16.92
C TYR A 200 -1.86 -8.80 18.00
N GLY A 201 -2.16 -8.44 19.23
CA GLY A 201 -2.52 -9.37 20.30
C GLY A 201 -3.97 -9.81 20.14
N THR A 202 -4.23 -11.11 20.27
CA THR A 202 -5.56 -11.69 19.98
C THR A 202 -6.41 -11.94 21.23
N LYS A 203 -5.87 -11.65 22.42
CA LYS A 203 -6.49 -11.99 23.71
C LYS A 203 -7.33 -10.87 24.32
N ARG A 204 -7.37 -9.70 23.68
CA ARG A 204 -8.12 -8.52 24.14
C ARG A 204 -8.77 -7.82 22.96
N ASP A 205 -9.92 -7.21 23.21
CA ASP A 205 -10.66 -6.44 22.21
C ASP A 205 -10.14 -5.00 22.07
N THR A 206 -9.19 -4.61 22.91
CA THR A 206 -8.57 -3.29 22.91
C THR A 206 -7.06 -3.42 22.77
N ARG A 207 -6.47 -2.45 22.07
CA ARG A 207 -5.02 -2.31 21.89
C ARG A 207 -4.29 -2.35 23.23
N VAL A 208 -3.21 -3.14 23.31
CA VAL A 208 -2.33 -3.15 24.50
C VAL A 208 -1.36 -1.99 24.45
N THR A 209 -1.12 -1.38 25.61
CA THR A 209 -0.25 -0.22 25.73
C THR A 209 1.22 -0.61 25.89
N LEU A 210 2.13 0.33 25.62
CA LEU A 210 3.57 0.22 25.85
C LEU A 210 3.85 -0.32 27.26
N GLU A 211 3.22 0.27 28.28
CA GLU A 211 3.45 -0.10 29.67
C GLU A 211 2.99 -1.54 29.97
N GLU A 212 1.91 -2.00 29.35
CA GLU A 212 1.43 -3.37 29.47
C GLU A 212 2.29 -4.36 28.70
N ILE A 213 2.76 -3.99 27.50
CA ILE A 213 3.70 -4.78 26.70
C ILE A 213 5.02 -4.96 27.46
N ASP A 214 5.57 -3.90 28.06
CA ASP A 214 6.80 -3.98 28.86
C ASP A 214 6.61 -4.86 30.11
N GLY A 215 5.41 -4.84 30.71
CA GLY A 215 5.07 -5.72 31.83
C GLY A 215 4.95 -7.19 31.44
N LEU A 216 4.36 -7.49 30.27
CA LEU A 216 4.16 -8.85 29.77
C LEU A 216 5.44 -9.43 29.14
N PHE A 217 6.14 -8.63 28.34
CA PHE A 217 7.34 -9.01 27.58
C PHE A 217 8.49 -8.03 27.85
N PRO A 218 9.12 -8.08 29.04
CA PRO A 218 10.19 -7.16 29.39
C PRO A 218 11.32 -7.15 28.34
N GLY A 219 11.62 -5.96 27.81
CA GLY A 219 12.68 -5.74 26.82
C GLY A 219 12.29 -6.10 25.38
N LEU A 220 11.04 -6.48 25.09
CA LEU A 220 10.62 -6.82 23.73
C LEU A 220 10.84 -5.65 22.77
N LEU A 221 10.38 -4.44 23.13
CA LEU A 221 10.47 -3.26 22.28
C LEU A 221 11.93 -2.85 22.06
N GLU A 222 12.74 -2.83 23.13
CA GLU A 222 14.17 -2.55 23.05
C GLU A 222 14.88 -3.55 22.14
N ASN A 223 14.63 -4.86 22.31
CA ASN A 223 15.31 -5.87 21.52
C ASN A 223 14.92 -5.80 20.03
N LEU A 224 13.65 -5.50 19.71
CA LEU A 224 13.23 -5.29 18.33
C LEU A 224 14.00 -4.13 17.67
N VAL A 225 14.09 -2.97 18.32
CA VAL A 225 14.79 -1.80 17.74
C VAL A 225 16.32 -1.92 17.76
N GLN A 226 16.88 -2.86 18.54
CA GLN A 226 18.32 -3.17 18.47
C GLN A 226 18.68 -4.03 17.27
N HIS A 227 17.73 -4.77 16.70
CA HIS A 227 17.95 -5.55 15.48
C HIS A 227 18.25 -4.61 14.31
N GLU A 228 19.37 -4.83 13.61
CA GLU A 228 19.86 -3.93 12.55
C GLU A 228 18.87 -3.75 11.37
N GLY A 229 17.99 -4.73 11.19
CA GLY A 229 16.93 -4.71 10.18
C GLY A 229 15.73 -3.81 10.50
N ILE A 230 15.58 -3.36 11.75
CA ILE A 230 14.44 -2.57 12.21
C ILE A 230 14.83 -1.09 12.26
N GLY A 231 14.04 -0.24 11.62
CA GLY A 231 14.24 1.21 11.65
C GLY A 231 13.61 1.83 12.88
N TRP A 232 12.35 1.49 13.13
CA TRP A 232 11.60 1.95 14.30
C TRP A 232 10.41 1.03 14.60
N VAL A 233 9.92 1.13 15.84
CA VAL A 233 8.67 0.53 16.30
C VAL A 233 7.77 1.63 16.86
N MET A 234 6.51 1.71 16.44
CA MET A 234 5.51 2.61 17.03
C MET A 234 4.51 1.82 17.88
N VAL A 235 4.22 2.33 19.08
CA VAL A 235 3.31 1.74 20.06
C VAL A 235 2.47 2.81 20.75
N GLN A 236 1.25 2.46 21.18
CA GLN A 236 0.41 3.33 22.00
C GLN A 236 0.87 3.29 23.47
N SER A 237 1.08 4.44 24.09
CA SER A 237 1.32 4.60 25.52
C SER A 237 0.09 5.18 26.21
N SER A 238 -0.19 4.72 27.42
CA SER A 238 -1.22 5.30 28.29
C SER A 238 -0.87 6.71 28.79
N ALA A 239 0.44 7.00 28.93
CA ALA A 239 0.94 8.28 29.43
C ALA A 239 1.23 9.30 28.32
N HIS A 240 1.59 8.83 27.12
CA HIS A 240 2.13 9.68 26.06
C HIS A 240 1.49 9.52 24.68
N GLU A 241 0.43 8.71 24.56
CA GLU A 241 -0.16 8.33 23.27
C GLU A 241 0.85 7.65 22.34
N GLY A 242 0.89 7.99 21.04
CA GLY A 242 1.79 7.35 20.09
C GLY A 242 3.26 7.64 20.38
N VAL A 243 4.05 6.59 20.65
CA VAL A 243 5.50 6.67 20.85
C VAL A 243 6.20 5.86 19.76
N VAL A 244 7.11 6.50 19.04
CA VAL A 244 8.02 5.86 18.08
C VAL A 244 9.35 5.62 18.76
N ILE A 245 9.83 4.39 18.75
CA ILE A 245 11.05 3.93 19.39
C ILE A 245 12.02 3.54 18.28
N GLY A 246 13.22 4.11 18.31
CA GLY A 246 14.35 3.70 17.48
C GLY A 246 15.49 3.17 18.36
N LYS A 247 16.57 2.74 17.73
CA LYS A 247 17.72 2.11 18.40
C LYS A 247 18.32 2.95 19.54
N ASN A 248 18.40 4.27 19.35
CA ASN A 248 19.08 5.20 20.27
C ASN A 248 18.17 6.39 20.69
N GLY A 249 16.87 6.28 20.52
CA GLY A 249 15.98 7.38 20.88
C GLY A 249 14.51 7.10 20.66
N ARG A 250 13.68 8.07 21.07
CA ARG A 250 12.23 8.01 21.05
C ARG A 250 11.66 9.32 20.52
N TYR A 251 10.57 9.23 19.77
CA TYR A 251 9.73 10.37 19.37
C TYR A 251 8.36 10.19 19.99
N TYR A 252 7.91 11.18 20.77
CA TYR A 252 6.57 11.27 21.33
C TYR A 252 5.68 12.08 20.38
N LEU A 253 4.76 11.42 19.67
CA LEU A 253 4.00 12.01 18.56
C LEU A 253 2.98 13.06 19.01
N ASN A 254 2.57 13.03 20.27
CA ASN A 254 1.54 13.94 20.74
C ASN A 254 2.06 15.37 20.92
N ASP A 255 3.25 15.51 21.51
CA ASP A 255 3.87 16.79 21.90
C ASP A 255 5.13 17.14 21.08
N ASP A 256 5.43 16.37 20.03
CA ASP A 256 6.60 16.53 19.17
C ASP A 256 7.94 16.53 19.93
N ARG A 257 7.99 15.81 21.05
CA ARG A 257 9.20 15.68 21.88
C ARG A 257 10.08 14.52 21.42
N ILE A 258 11.39 14.75 21.35
CA ILE A 258 12.39 13.73 21.02
C ILE A 258 13.33 13.53 22.21
N GLU A 259 13.61 12.27 22.53
CA GLU A 259 14.65 11.87 23.49
C GLU A 259 15.71 11.04 22.76
N GLY A 260 16.98 11.42 22.87
CA GLY A 260 18.07 10.77 22.13
C GLY A 260 18.06 11.12 20.64
N GLU A 261 18.30 10.13 19.79
CA GLU A 261 18.25 10.30 18.33
C GLU A 261 16.81 10.23 17.81
N ASN A 262 16.45 11.10 16.85
CA ASN A 262 15.13 11.08 16.23
C ASN A 262 14.96 9.83 15.34
N PRO A 263 14.08 8.86 15.68
CA PRO A 263 13.88 7.63 14.91
C PRO A 263 13.31 7.84 13.51
N LEU A 264 12.69 9.01 13.25
CA LEU A 264 12.06 9.36 11.98
C LEU A 264 12.98 10.14 11.04
N THR A 265 14.25 10.33 11.41
CA THR A 265 15.24 10.97 10.54
C THR A 265 15.36 10.21 9.22
N GLY A 266 15.25 10.92 8.09
CA GLY A 266 15.34 10.33 6.75
C GLY A 266 14.02 9.83 6.17
N PHE A 267 12.95 9.69 6.95
CA PHE A 267 11.63 9.24 6.46
C PHE A 267 10.75 10.35 5.90
N GLY A 268 11.26 11.59 5.85
CA GLY A 268 10.58 12.76 5.31
C GLY A 268 9.82 13.57 6.37
N PRO A 269 9.44 14.82 6.03
CA PRO A 269 8.89 15.78 7.00
C PRO A 269 7.49 15.41 7.51
N ASN A 270 6.73 14.62 6.75
CA ASN A 270 5.37 14.22 7.10
C ASN A 270 5.28 12.90 7.89
N ALA A 271 6.41 12.24 8.19
CA ALA A 271 6.42 10.92 8.83
C ALA A 271 5.64 10.92 10.17
N ALA A 272 5.95 11.87 11.06
CA ALA A 272 5.27 12.00 12.35
C ALA A 272 3.76 12.27 12.19
N ARG A 273 3.38 13.14 11.25
CA ARG A 273 1.98 13.45 10.92
C ARG A 273 1.21 12.21 10.47
N HIS A 274 1.81 11.40 9.59
CA HIS A 274 1.19 10.15 9.12
C HIS A 274 1.06 9.13 10.25
N LEU A 275 2.11 8.93 11.05
CA LEU A 275 2.07 8.02 12.20
C LEU A 275 1.03 8.42 13.24
N LYS A 276 0.93 9.72 13.56
CA LYS A 276 -0.10 10.23 14.49
C LYS A 276 -1.50 9.90 14.00
N ARG A 277 -1.77 10.05 12.70
CA ARG A 277 -3.05 9.66 12.09
C ARG A 277 -3.29 8.16 12.17
N TYR A 278 -2.31 7.33 11.80
CA TYR A 278 -2.48 5.87 11.82
C TYR A 278 -2.69 5.34 13.24
N ASN A 279 -2.04 5.94 14.23
CA ASN A 279 -2.22 5.60 15.63
C ASN A 279 -3.66 5.85 16.16
N GLN A 280 -4.47 6.63 15.45
CA GLN A 280 -5.86 6.95 15.82
C GLN A 280 -6.90 6.02 15.18
N PHE A 281 -6.47 5.10 14.31
CA PHE A 281 -7.42 4.19 13.66
C PHE A 281 -8.01 3.19 14.65
N PRO A 282 -9.32 2.89 14.59
CA PRO A 282 -9.97 1.96 15.52
C PRO A 282 -9.38 0.54 15.49
N ASP A 283 -8.82 0.15 14.35
CA ASP A 283 -8.21 -1.14 14.02
C ASP A 283 -6.68 -1.09 13.98
N ALA A 284 -6.08 -0.05 14.59
CA ALA A 284 -4.63 0.07 14.68
C ALA A 284 -4.01 -1.13 15.44
N PRO A 285 -2.92 -1.75 14.93
CA PRO A 285 -2.19 -2.81 15.61
C PRO A 285 -1.56 -2.32 16.90
N ASP A 286 -1.27 -3.25 17.80
CA ASP A 286 -0.50 -2.96 19.01
C ASP A 286 0.86 -2.33 18.66
N LEU A 287 1.56 -2.92 17.69
CA LEU A 287 2.82 -2.41 17.17
C LEU A 287 2.76 -2.20 15.67
N TYR A 288 3.26 -1.05 15.24
CA TYR A 288 3.75 -0.86 13.87
C TYR A 288 5.27 -1.01 13.90
N ILE A 289 5.81 -1.82 12.99
CA ILE A 289 7.26 -2.08 12.89
C ILE A 289 7.68 -1.74 11.47
N ASN A 290 8.60 -0.80 11.29
CA ASN A 290 9.14 -0.51 9.97
C ASN A 290 10.57 -0.99 9.90
N SER A 291 10.96 -1.60 8.78
CA SER A 291 12.36 -1.92 8.57
C SER A 291 13.22 -0.66 8.44
N PHE A 292 14.54 -0.84 8.43
CA PHE A 292 15.44 0.29 8.20
C PHE A 292 15.18 0.95 6.83
N TYR A 293 15.67 2.18 6.68
CA TYR A 293 15.80 2.84 5.38
C TYR A 293 17.24 3.30 5.18
N ASN A 294 17.88 2.83 4.10
CA ASN A 294 19.20 3.30 3.70
C ASN A 294 19.04 4.41 2.65
N VAL A 295 19.38 5.65 3.04
CA VAL A 295 19.25 6.83 2.17
C VAL A 295 20.22 6.81 0.99
N GLU A 296 21.42 6.22 1.16
CA GLU A 296 22.46 6.21 0.11
C GLU A 296 22.10 5.26 -1.03
N THR A 297 21.63 4.06 -0.69
CA THR A 297 21.20 3.06 -1.68
C THR A 297 19.72 3.17 -2.03
N ASN A 298 18.98 3.99 -1.29
CA ASN A 298 17.53 4.11 -1.35
C ASN A 298 16.79 2.77 -1.12
N GLU A 299 17.41 1.86 -0.35
CA GLU A 299 16.87 0.53 -0.09
C GLU A 299 16.12 0.47 1.24
N VAL A 300 15.12 -0.42 1.27
CA VAL A 300 14.47 -0.91 2.50
C VAL A 300 14.63 -2.43 2.58
N ALA A 301 14.11 -3.05 3.63
CA ALA A 301 13.94 -4.50 3.70
C ALA A 301 12.46 -4.86 3.83
N ALA A 302 11.87 -5.42 2.78
CA ALA A 302 10.51 -5.95 2.84
C ALA A 302 10.45 -7.11 3.85
N PHE A 303 9.43 -7.14 4.69
CA PHE A 303 9.13 -8.29 5.55
C PHE A 303 8.46 -9.43 4.77
N GLU A 304 7.85 -9.10 3.63
CA GLU A 304 7.41 -10.05 2.62
C GLU A 304 8.58 -10.51 1.73
N GLU A 305 8.41 -11.65 1.06
CA GLU A 305 9.41 -12.16 0.10
C GLU A 305 9.29 -11.55 -1.31
N LEU A 306 8.93 -10.26 -1.38
CA LEU A 306 8.84 -9.47 -2.60
C LEU A 306 10.01 -8.46 -2.67
N ILE A 307 10.70 -8.42 -3.81
CA ILE A 307 11.94 -7.62 -3.97
C ILE A 307 11.68 -6.16 -4.37
N GLY A 308 10.49 -5.89 -4.92
CA GLY A 308 9.88 -4.56 -4.93
C GLY A 308 8.80 -4.54 -3.85
N CYS A 309 8.67 -3.43 -3.12
CA CYS A 309 7.67 -3.31 -2.07
C CYS A 309 7.20 -1.87 -1.87
N HIS A 310 6.04 -1.77 -1.24
CA HIS A 310 5.46 -0.54 -0.72
C HIS A 310 4.72 -0.84 0.60
N GLY A 311 3.99 0.11 1.17
CA GLY A 311 3.18 -0.10 2.39
C GLY A 311 3.83 0.39 3.68
N GLY A 312 5.14 0.63 3.68
CA GLY A 312 5.85 1.25 4.79
C GLY A 312 6.39 2.64 4.48
N MET A 313 7.38 3.05 5.26
CA MET A 313 8.09 4.32 5.08
C MET A 313 9.53 4.11 4.61
N GLY A 314 10.02 5.13 3.91
CA GLY A 314 11.38 5.20 3.37
C GLY A 314 11.45 4.77 1.91
N GLY A 315 12.45 5.29 1.20
CA GLY A 315 12.66 4.97 -0.22
C GLY A 315 11.67 5.62 -1.18
N TYR A 316 11.68 5.18 -2.43
CA TYR A 316 10.85 5.74 -3.49
C TYR A 316 9.36 5.39 -3.35
N GLN A 317 8.98 4.41 -2.54
CA GLN A 317 7.56 4.15 -2.24
C GLN A 317 6.80 5.38 -1.72
N THR A 318 7.53 6.30 -1.07
CA THR A 318 6.98 7.54 -0.49
C THR A 318 6.99 8.73 -1.45
N ARG A 319 7.26 8.51 -2.74
CA ARG A 319 7.33 9.56 -3.78
C ARG A 319 6.30 9.33 -4.90
N PRO A 320 5.00 9.40 -4.60
CA PRO A 320 3.96 9.41 -5.62
C PRO A 320 4.00 10.69 -6.46
N PHE A 321 3.28 10.69 -7.58
CA PHE A 321 3.14 11.89 -8.43
C PHE A 321 1.71 12.06 -8.96
N ILE A 322 1.41 13.29 -9.37
CA ILE A 322 0.22 13.62 -10.17
C ILE A 322 0.70 14.36 -11.42
N LEU A 323 0.45 13.79 -12.58
CA LEU A 323 0.60 14.42 -13.89
C LEU A 323 -0.78 14.94 -14.31
N HIS A 324 -0.89 16.25 -14.48
CA HIS A 324 -2.16 16.90 -14.79
C HIS A 324 -1.99 18.01 -15.84
N PRO A 325 -3.05 18.37 -16.58
CA PRO A 325 -2.99 19.45 -17.55
C PRO A 325 -2.79 20.80 -16.86
N LYS A 326 -2.01 21.68 -17.49
CA LYS A 326 -1.74 23.04 -16.97
C LYS A 326 -3.01 23.89 -16.76
N VAL A 327 -4.08 23.57 -17.50
CA VAL A 327 -5.39 24.24 -17.37
C VAL A 327 -6.13 23.88 -16.08
N LEU A 328 -5.69 22.84 -15.37
CA LEU A 328 -6.21 22.42 -14.07
C LEU A 328 -5.16 22.70 -12.98
N PRO A 329 -5.06 23.93 -12.46
CA PRO A 329 -4.06 24.27 -11.45
C PRO A 329 -4.38 23.60 -10.10
N ILE A 330 -3.35 23.16 -9.37
CA ILE A 330 -3.50 22.70 -7.98
C ILE A 330 -3.84 23.92 -7.11
N THR A 331 -4.86 23.79 -6.28
CA THR A 331 -5.39 24.83 -5.38
C THR A 331 -5.32 24.43 -3.90
N GLU A 332 -5.18 23.14 -3.59
CA GLU A 332 -4.85 22.67 -2.25
C GLU A 332 -3.45 23.20 -1.85
N PRO A 333 -3.30 23.80 -0.64
CA PRO A 333 -2.01 24.32 -0.18
C PRO A 333 -0.92 23.24 -0.10
N GLU A 334 -1.32 22.03 0.31
CA GLU A 334 -0.46 20.86 0.39
C GLU A 334 -1.21 19.61 -0.05
N LEU A 335 -0.62 18.83 -0.95
CA LEU A 335 -1.13 17.51 -1.35
C LEU A 335 -0.55 16.41 -0.46
N VAL A 336 -0.90 16.44 0.83
CA VAL A 336 -0.49 15.42 1.80
C VAL A 336 -1.65 14.46 2.06
N GLY A 337 -1.44 13.18 1.73
CA GLY A 337 -2.40 12.09 1.93
C GLY A 337 -3.58 12.10 0.96
N ALA A 338 -4.26 10.96 0.83
CA ALA A 338 -5.34 10.76 -0.14
C ALA A 338 -6.51 11.75 0.01
N ALA A 339 -6.79 12.24 1.22
CA ALA A 339 -7.90 13.17 1.46
C ALA A 339 -7.70 14.54 0.78
N SER A 340 -6.47 15.08 0.78
CA SER A 340 -6.18 16.35 0.09
C SER A 340 -6.23 16.18 -1.42
N VAL A 341 -5.69 15.08 -1.95
CA VAL A 341 -5.78 14.72 -3.37
C VAL A 341 -7.24 14.58 -3.82
N TYR A 342 -8.07 13.92 -3.01
CA TYR A 342 -9.50 13.80 -3.28
C TYR A 342 -10.18 15.17 -3.38
N ARG A 343 -9.95 16.05 -2.40
CA ARG A 343 -10.51 17.41 -2.44
C ARG A 343 -10.03 18.19 -3.67
N GLN A 344 -8.76 18.09 -4.03
CA GLN A 344 -8.22 18.70 -5.25
C GLN A 344 -8.97 18.22 -6.50
N PHE A 345 -9.21 16.91 -6.63
CA PHE A 345 -9.91 16.37 -7.78
C PHE A 345 -11.38 16.75 -7.80
N LYS A 346 -12.04 16.80 -6.63
CA LYS A 346 -13.40 17.30 -6.51
C LYS A 346 -13.50 18.78 -6.88
N HIS A 347 -12.48 19.58 -6.59
CA HIS A 347 -12.39 20.98 -7.00
C HIS A 347 -12.33 21.11 -8.53
N TRP A 348 -11.41 20.39 -9.19
CA TRP A 348 -11.33 20.38 -10.65
C TRP A 348 -12.62 19.90 -11.32
N LEU A 349 -13.26 18.86 -10.77
CA LEU A 349 -14.54 18.38 -11.29
C LEU A 349 -15.65 19.43 -11.17
N ALA A 350 -15.72 20.15 -10.03
CA ALA A 350 -16.71 21.20 -9.83
C ALA A 350 -16.47 22.37 -10.81
N GLU A 351 -15.22 22.79 -11.00
CA GLU A 351 -14.83 23.84 -11.95
C GLU A 351 -15.22 23.47 -13.39
N LEU A 352 -14.84 22.27 -13.85
CA LEU A 352 -15.15 21.78 -15.21
C LEU A 352 -16.66 21.59 -15.46
N GLN A 353 -17.44 21.35 -14.41
CA GLN A 353 -18.88 21.14 -14.50
C GLN A 353 -19.70 22.41 -14.21
N GLY A 354 -19.06 23.55 -13.92
CA GLY A 354 -19.75 24.78 -13.52
C GLY A 354 -20.60 24.61 -12.25
N SER A 355 -20.21 23.68 -11.37
CA SER A 355 -20.93 23.36 -10.14
C SER A 355 -20.34 24.11 -8.94
N PRO A 356 -21.13 24.41 -7.88
CA PRO A 356 -20.59 25.01 -6.67
C PRO A 356 -19.50 24.12 -6.06
N LEU A 357 -18.40 24.73 -5.62
CA LEU A 357 -17.31 24.01 -4.96
C LEU A 357 -17.83 23.29 -3.70
N PRO A 358 -17.42 22.05 -3.45
CA PRO A 358 -17.70 21.41 -2.16
C PRO A 358 -17.07 22.23 -1.03
N ALA A 359 -17.83 22.43 0.05
CA ALA A 359 -17.32 23.13 1.23
C ALA A 359 -16.09 22.39 1.79
N PRO A 360 -15.09 23.10 2.34
CA PRO A 360 -13.97 22.46 3.02
C PRO A 360 -14.51 21.57 4.15
N ALA A 361 -14.10 20.31 4.16
CA ALA A 361 -14.34 19.43 5.30
C ALA A 361 -13.56 19.99 6.50
N GLY A 362 -14.23 20.16 7.64
CA GLY A 362 -13.57 20.55 8.89
C GLY A 362 -12.52 19.52 9.29
N ASP A 363 -11.42 20.01 9.87
CA ASP A 363 -10.22 19.26 10.27
C ASP A 363 -10.51 18.03 11.15
#